data_AF-A0A846N1U5-F1
#
_entry.id   AF-A0A846N1U5-F1
#
_cell.length_a   1.000
_cell.length_b   1.000
_cell.length_c   1.000
_cell.angle_alpha   90.00
_cell.angle_beta   90.00
_cell.angle_gamma   90.00
#
_symmetry.space_group_name_H-M   'P 1'
#
loop_
_entity.id
_entity.type
_entity.pdbx_description
1 polymer ?
#
loop_
_entity_poly.entity_id
_entity_poly.type
_entity_poly.pdbx_seq_one_letter_code
_entity_poly.pdbx_strand_id
1 'polypeptide(L)'
;MNQSAACIILAAFGVSAGLFLKSAWNGAARWRVLAGWGVIVAAVGFSIWSFGSGRGPFIAASVMSLAFLALVATGHERRTATLRKNGNAPPEPSERRSKVWRGWVRGILAGPLGGIAAIGAGIAFAVWMPGEKVTALVLGGLLVPLIWAACMAWTLADDRIGRAALVLSGLTIVSFAAAALKGLA
;
A
#
# COMPACT_ATOMS: atom_id res chain seq x y z
N MET A 1 13.55 23.96 15.06
CA MET A 1 12.20 23.40 15.29
C MET A 1 12.34 22.25 16.28
N ASN A 2 11.55 22.22 17.35
CA ASN A 2 11.64 21.13 18.34
C ASN A 2 11.21 19.80 17.68
N GLN A 3 11.90 18.70 17.99
CA GLN A 3 11.64 17.38 17.38
C GLN A 3 10.18 16.93 17.59
N SER A 4 9.61 17.21 18.76
CA SER A 4 8.21 16.91 19.06
C SER A 4 7.23 17.68 18.16
N ALA A 5 7.53 18.94 17.83
CA ALA A 5 6.70 19.74 16.94
C ALA A 5 6.73 19.20 15.50
N ALA A 6 7.89 18.77 15.02
CA ALA A 6 8.04 18.15 13.71
C ALA A 6 7.23 16.84 13.58
N CYS A 7 7.20 16.01 14.62
CA CYS A 7 6.39 14.79 14.65
C CYS A 7 4.87 15.09 14.62
N ILE A 8 4.41 16.13 15.32
CA ILE A 8 3.00 16.54 15.30
C ILE A 8 2.60 17.02 13.90
N ILE A 9 3.46 17.81 13.24
CA ILE A 9 3.23 18.28 11.87
C ILE A 9 3.15 17.09 10.91
N LEU A 10 4.04 16.10 11.04
CA LEU A 10 4.00 14.87 10.25
C LEU A 10 2.71 14.06 10.49
N ALA A 11 2.25 13.97 11.74
CA ALA A 11 0.99 13.32 12.05
C ALA A 11 -0.20 14.05 11.40
N ALA A 12 -0.21 15.39 11.43
CA ALA A 12 -1.22 16.20 10.77
C ALA A 12 -1.21 16.02 9.24
N PHE A 13 -0.04 15.90 8.62
CA PHE A 13 0.08 15.52 7.21
C PHE A 13 -0.49 14.13 6.94
N GLY A 14 -0.22 13.15 7.81
CA GLY A 14 -0.79 11.80 7.70
C GLY A 14 -2.32 11.81 7.77
N VAL A 15 -2.90 12.51 8.75
CA VAL A 15 -4.35 12.63 8.91
C VAL A 15 -4.98 13.34 7.71
N SER A 16 -4.42 14.46 7.28
CA SER A 16 -4.96 15.23 6.14
C SER A 16 -4.90 14.44 4.83
N ALA A 17 -3.79 13.76 4.54
CA ALA A 17 -3.68 12.83 3.40
C ALA A 17 -4.78 11.76 3.47
N GLY A 18 -4.96 11.13 4.64
CA GLY A 18 -5.98 10.11 4.86
C GLY A 18 -7.41 10.63 4.62
N LEU A 19 -7.72 11.85 5.06
CA LEU A 19 -9.02 12.48 4.82
C LEU A 19 -9.24 12.80 3.33
N PHE A 20 -8.24 13.32 2.62
CA PHE A 20 -8.34 13.57 1.18
C PHE A 20 -8.60 12.29 0.40
N LEU A 21 -7.84 11.23 0.69
CA LEU A 21 -7.98 9.90 0.08
C LEU A 21 -9.33 9.26 0.41
N LYS A 22 -9.77 9.31 1.68
CA LYS A 22 -11.10 8.83 2.10
C LYS A 22 -12.22 9.58 1.40
N SER A 23 -12.09 10.90 1.24
CA SER A 23 -13.11 11.69 0.56
C SER A 23 -13.17 11.37 -0.94
N ALA A 24 -12.03 11.15 -1.58
CA ALA A 24 -11.97 10.72 -2.98
C ALA A 24 -12.60 9.33 -3.18
N TRP A 25 -12.40 8.44 -2.21
CA TRP A 25 -13.03 7.12 -2.18
C TRP A 25 -14.56 7.22 -2.11
N ASN A 26 -15.10 8.15 -1.32
CA ASN A 26 -16.54 8.38 -1.17
C ASN A 26 -17.18 9.12 -2.36
N GLY A 27 -16.53 9.18 -3.52
CA GLY A 27 -17.07 9.79 -4.74
C GLY A 27 -16.72 11.27 -4.94
N ALA A 28 -15.82 11.84 -4.14
CA ALA A 28 -15.33 13.20 -4.40
C ALA A 28 -14.43 13.26 -5.64
N ALA A 29 -14.20 14.47 -6.14
CA ALA A 29 -13.47 14.72 -7.38
C ALA A 29 -12.05 14.11 -7.40
N ARG A 30 -11.66 13.58 -8.56
CA ARG A 30 -10.37 12.89 -8.81
C ARG A 30 -9.13 13.70 -8.41
N TRP A 31 -9.19 15.02 -8.42
CA TRP A 31 -8.07 15.87 -7.99
C TRP A 31 -7.70 15.67 -6.50
N ARG A 32 -8.64 15.22 -5.66
CA ARG A 32 -8.36 14.93 -4.24
C ARG A 32 -7.46 13.71 -4.05
N VAL A 33 -7.44 12.79 -5.04
CA VAL A 33 -6.45 11.71 -5.06
C VAL A 33 -5.05 12.31 -5.25
N LEU A 34 -4.89 13.19 -6.24
CA LEU A 34 -3.63 13.90 -6.47
C LEU A 34 -3.22 14.75 -5.28
N ALA A 35 -4.17 15.43 -4.62
CA ALA A 35 -3.91 16.20 -3.42
C ALA A 35 -3.44 15.31 -2.26
N GLY A 36 -4.11 14.17 -2.01
CA GLY A 36 -3.70 13.22 -0.98
C GLY A 36 -2.29 12.68 -1.21
N TRP A 37 -1.96 12.29 -2.44
CA TRP A 37 -0.61 11.88 -2.81
C TRP A 37 0.41 13.03 -2.70
N GLY A 38 0.03 14.23 -3.11
CA GLY A 38 0.86 15.43 -2.96
C GLY A 38 1.20 15.73 -1.51
N VAL A 39 0.24 15.57 -0.60
CA VAL A 39 0.46 15.70 0.85
C VAL A 39 1.44 14.64 1.37
N ILE A 40 1.36 13.40 0.88
CA ILE A 40 2.31 12.34 1.25
C ILE A 40 3.72 12.69 0.80
N VAL A 41 3.89 13.13 -0.45
CA VAL A 41 5.20 13.55 -0.98
C VAL A 41 5.74 14.74 -0.19
N ALA A 42 4.90 15.72 0.13
CA ALA A 42 5.27 16.86 0.96
C ALA A 42 5.70 16.44 2.37
N ALA A 43 5.00 15.48 2.97
CA ALA A 43 5.35 14.95 4.29
C ALA A 43 6.73 14.25 4.29
N VAL A 44 7.04 13.47 3.26
CA VAL A 44 8.35 12.84 3.09
C VAL A 44 9.44 13.90 2.91
N GLY A 45 9.22 14.89 2.03
CA GLY A 45 10.15 16.00 1.83
C GLY A 45 10.40 16.81 3.11
N PHE A 46 9.34 17.13 3.85
CA PHE A 46 9.42 17.81 5.14
C PHE A 46 10.20 16.99 6.18
N SER A 47 10.02 15.68 6.20
CA SER A 47 10.73 14.80 7.13
C SER A 47 12.22 14.70 6.80
N ILE A 48 12.58 14.61 5.51
CA ILE A 48 13.98 14.64 5.05
C ILE A 48 14.64 15.95 5.47
N TRP A 49 13.94 17.07 5.29
CA TRP A 49 14.44 18.38 5.70
C TRP A 49 14.61 18.51 7.22
N SER A 50 13.69 17.95 8.01
CA SER A 50 13.70 18.09 9.48
C SER A 50 14.63 17.11 10.21
N PHE A 51 14.77 15.88 9.71
CA PHE A 51 15.46 14.78 10.39
C PHE A 51 16.65 14.21 9.60
N GLY A 52 16.96 14.80 8.45
CA GLY A 52 17.98 14.33 7.53
C GLY A 52 17.52 13.18 6.64
N SER A 53 18.22 12.97 5.53
CA SER A 53 17.90 11.96 4.52
C SER A 53 17.96 10.51 5.05
N GLY A 54 18.78 10.25 6.06
CA GLY A 54 18.91 8.91 6.65
C GLY A 54 17.74 8.50 7.53
N ARG A 55 17.24 9.38 8.41
CA ARG A 55 16.20 9.04 9.41
C ARG A 55 14.81 9.52 8.98
N GLY A 56 14.74 10.63 8.25
CA GLY A 56 13.48 11.29 7.87
C GLY A 56 12.49 10.36 7.16
N PRO A 57 12.88 9.61 6.12
CA PRO A 57 11.94 8.72 5.42
C PRO A 57 11.30 7.67 6.33
N PHE A 58 12.09 7.08 7.25
CA PHE A 58 11.58 6.09 8.21
C PHE A 58 10.62 6.71 9.21
N ILE A 59 10.95 7.88 9.77
CA ILE A 59 10.08 8.59 10.70
C ILE A 59 8.75 8.96 10.02
N ALA A 60 8.81 9.46 8.78
CA ALA A 60 7.61 9.76 8.00
C ALA A 60 6.75 8.51 7.80
N ALA A 61 7.35 7.41 7.34
CA ALA A 61 6.65 6.15 7.11
C ALA A 61 5.95 5.64 8.39
N SER A 62 6.64 5.65 9.53
CA SER A 62 6.08 5.18 10.81
C SER A 62 4.96 6.10 11.33
N VAL A 63 5.21 7.41 11.40
CA VAL A 63 4.24 8.38 11.95
C VAL A 63 3.00 8.46 11.07
N MET A 64 3.18 8.49 9.75
CA MET A 64 2.04 8.51 8.82
C MET A 64 1.23 7.22 8.90
N SER A 65 1.88 6.05 8.99
CA SER A 65 1.16 4.78 9.14
C SER A 65 0.32 4.75 10.42
N LEU A 66 0.87 5.23 11.54
CA LEU A 66 0.12 5.35 12.80
C LEU A 66 -1.06 6.32 12.68
N ALA A 67 -0.87 7.46 12.01
CA ALA A 67 -1.94 8.42 11.77
C ALA A 67 -3.07 7.84 10.91
N PHE A 68 -2.72 7.11 9.84
CA PHE A 68 -3.69 6.40 9.00
C PHE A 68 -4.43 5.32 9.78
N LEU A 69 -3.73 4.52 10.59
CA LEU A 69 -4.33 3.51 11.45
C LEU A 69 -5.29 4.12 12.47
N ALA A 70 -4.93 5.24 13.10
CA ALA A 70 -5.81 5.97 14.00
C ALA A 70 -7.07 6.46 13.26
N LEU A 71 -6.91 6.99 12.05
CA LEU A 71 -8.03 7.43 11.22
C LEU A 71 -8.96 6.26 10.85
N VAL A 72 -8.39 5.10 10.49
CA VAL A 72 -9.15 3.87 10.22
C VAL A 72 -9.89 3.41 11.48
N ALA A 73 -9.23 3.45 12.65
CA ALA A 73 -9.84 3.10 13.93
C ALA A 73 -11.01 4.02 14.29
N THR A 74 -10.91 5.32 14.00
CA THR A 74 -12.04 6.27 14.18
C THR A 74 -13.19 6.03 13.21
N GLY A 75 -12.90 5.47 12.03
CA GLY A 75 -13.88 5.16 11.00
C GLY A 75 -14.56 3.79 11.16
N HIS A 76 -14.36 3.11 12.29
CA HIS A 76 -14.95 1.80 12.54
C HIS A 76 -16.46 1.92 12.80
N GLU A 77 -17.23 2.08 11.72
CA GLU A 77 -18.67 1.84 11.79
C GLU A 77 -18.88 0.35 12.03
N ARG A 78 -19.36 -0.01 13.23
CA ARG A 78 -19.93 -1.34 13.47
C ARG A 78 -20.96 -1.57 12.38
N ARG A 79 -20.71 -2.57 11.53
CA ARG A 79 -21.62 -3.03 10.47
C ARG A 79 -23.03 -3.11 11.04
N THR A 80 -23.82 -2.06 10.87
CA THR A 80 -25.24 -2.11 11.17
C THR A 80 -25.79 -3.06 10.13
N ALA A 81 -26.22 -4.25 10.57
CA ALA A 81 -26.76 -5.33 9.74
C ALA A 81 -28.05 -4.95 8.96
N THR A 82 -28.33 -3.65 8.85
CA THR A 82 -29.59 -3.03 8.45
C THR A 82 -29.39 -1.87 7.47
N LEU A 83 -28.30 -1.84 6.69
CA LEU A 83 -28.32 -1.07 5.44
C LEU A 83 -29.17 -1.82 4.42
N ARG A 84 -30.45 -1.48 4.50
CA ARG A 84 -31.56 -1.77 3.60
C ARG A 84 -31.10 -2.05 2.17
N LYS A 85 -31.31 -3.31 1.75
CA LYS A 85 -31.38 -3.79 0.38
C LYS A 85 -32.16 -2.77 -0.48
N ASN A 86 -31.46 -1.87 -1.18
CA ASN A 86 -32.07 -1.06 -2.22
C ASN A 86 -32.32 -2.00 -3.41
N GLY A 87 -33.55 -2.50 -3.50
CA GLY A 87 -33.94 -3.66 -4.29
C GLY A 87 -33.92 -3.54 -5.81
N ASN A 88 -33.22 -2.57 -6.42
CA ASN A 88 -33.25 -2.36 -7.88
C ASN A 88 -31.87 -2.20 -8.57
N ALA A 89 -30.75 -2.30 -7.86
CA ALA A 89 -29.44 -2.39 -8.53
C ALA A 89 -29.14 -3.87 -8.86
N PRO A 90 -28.73 -4.21 -10.09
CA PRO A 90 -28.18 -5.53 -10.38
C PRO A 90 -27.02 -5.79 -9.41
N PRO A 91 -26.97 -6.94 -8.72
CA PRO A 91 -25.93 -7.21 -7.73
C PRO A 91 -24.57 -7.07 -8.40
N GLU A 92 -23.71 -6.28 -7.79
CA GLU A 92 -22.32 -6.15 -8.21
C GLU A 92 -21.69 -7.56 -8.25
N PRO A 93 -20.72 -7.83 -9.13
CA PRO A 93 -20.07 -9.15 -9.20
C PRO A 93 -19.50 -9.64 -7.85
N SER A 94 -19.21 -8.73 -6.93
CA SER A 94 -18.77 -8.93 -5.54
C SER A 94 -19.91 -9.34 -4.57
N GLU A 95 -21.15 -8.90 -4.83
CA GLU A 95 -22.34 -9.20 -4.02
C GLU A 95 -22.98 -10.56 -4.37
N ARG A 96 -22.62 -11.14 -5.51
CA ARG A 96 -23.06 -12.50 -5.88
C ARG A 96 -22.48 -13.49 -4.88
N ARG A 97 -23.33 -14.36 -4.30
CA ARG A 97 -22.96 -15.42 -3.35
C ARG A 97 -21.65 -16.08 -3.76
N SER A 98 -20.55 -15.70 -3.11
CA SER A 98 -19.23 -16.17 -3.51
C SER A 98 -19.16 -17.67 -3.21
N LYS A 99 -18.82 -18.48 -4.21
CA LYS A 99 -18.51 -19.89 -3.98
C LYS A 99 -17.26 -19.93 -3.10
N VAL A 100 -17.27 -20.70 -2.01
CA VAL A 100 -16.15 -20.85 -1.05
C VAL A 100 -14.80 -21.06 -1.75
N TRP A 101 -14.79 -21.79 -2.88
CA TRP A 101 -13.64 -21.95 -3.78
C TRP A 101 -12.98 -20.63 -4.22
N ARG A 102 -13.75 -19.60 -4.57
CA ARG A 102 -13.20 -18.29 -4.96
C ARG A 102 -12.47 -17.60 -3.80
N GLY A 103 -12.92 -17.84 -2.56
CA GLY A 103 -12.23 -17.38 -1.35
C GLY A 103 -10.86 -18.04 -1.20
N TRP A 104 -10.79 -19.36 -1.38
CA TRP A 104 -9.51 -20.11 -1.38
C TRP A 104 -8.56 -19.65 -2.47
N VAL A 105 -9.06 -19.46 -3.70
CA VAL A 105 -8.24 -18.94 -4.81
C VAL A 105 -7.71 -17.55 -4.47
N ARG A 106 -8.55 -16.64 -3.95
CA ARG A 106 -8.09 -15.31 -3.49
C ARG A 106 -7.07 -15.40 -2.37
N GLY A 107 -7.24 -16.31 -1.42
CA GLY A 107 -6.28 -16.52 -0.33
C GLY A 107 -4.91 -17.00 -0.82
N ILE A 108 -4.88 -17.95 -1.76
CA ILE A 108 -3.63 -18.45 -2.36
C ILE A 108 -2.96 -17.36 -3.22
N LEU A 109 -3.76 -16.56 -3.91
CA LEU A 109 -3.26 -15.45 -4.73
C LEU A 109 -2.71 -14.31 -3.86
N ALA A 110 -3.43 -13.93 -2.82
CA ALA A 110 -3.06 -12.88 -1.89
C ALA A 110 -1.84 -13.26 -1.04
N GLY A 111 -1.81 -14.50 -0.55
CA GLY A 111 -0.76 -14.99 0.34
C GLY A 111 0.49 -15.40 -0.44
N PRO A 112 0.60 -16.67 -0.88
CA PRO A 112 1.77 -17.19 -1.59
C PRO A 112 2.20 -16.37 -2.81
N LEU A 113 1.29 -16.09 -3.76
CA LEU A 113 1.67 -15.43 -5.01
C LEU A 113 2.09 -13.97 -4.75
N GLY A 114 1.36 -13.26 -3.89
CA GLY A 114 1.76 -11.93 -3.41
C GLY A 114 3.13 -11.93 -2.72
N GLY A 115 3.42 -12.97 -1.94
CA GLY A 115 4.71 -13.12 -1.24
C GLY A 115 5.87 -13.32 -2.22
N ILE A 116 5.71 -14.19 -3.22
CA ILE A 116 6.72 -14.41 -4.26
C ILE A 116 6.96 -13.12 -5.05
N ALA A 117 5.89 -12.41 -5.43
CA ALA A 117 6.01 -11.13 -6.12
C ALA A 117 6.77 -10.10 -5.28
N ALA A 118 6.48 -10.03 -3.98
CA ALA A 118 7.15 -9.13 -3.05
C ALA A 118 8.63 -9.45 -2.86
N ILE A 119 8.98 -10.74 -2.75
CA ILE A 119 10.37 -11.20 -2.67
C ILE A 119 11.12 -10.81 -3.95
N GLY A 120 10.55 -11.11 -5.11
CA GLY A 120 11.14 -10.74 -6.40
C GLY A 120 11.40 -9.24 -6.49
N ALA A 121 10.43 -8.42 -6.09
CA ALA A 121 10.56 -6.97 -6.09
C ALA A 121 11.63 -6.46 -5.11
N GLY A 122 11.72 -7.05 -3.91
CA GLY A 122 12.77 -6.73 -2.92
C GLY A 122 14.17 -7.09 -3.43
N ILE A 123 14.33 -8.25 -4.08
CA ILE A 123 15.58 -8.67 -4.73
C ILE A 123 15.94 -7.71 -5.86
N ALA A 124 14.99 -7.42 -6.76
CA ALA A 124 15.20 -6.48 -7.86
C ALA A 124 15.65 -5.12 -7.33
N PHE A 125 14.99 -4.61 -6.29
CA PHE A 125 15.38 -3.36 -5.64
C PHE A 125 16.83 -3.43 -5.09
N ALA A 126 17.16 -4.45 -4.32
CA ALA A 126 18.49 -4.60 -3.72
C ALA A 126 19.62 -4.70 -4.77
N VAL A 127 19.34 -5.35 -5.90
CA VAL A 127 20.31 -5.56 -6.98
C VAL A 127 20.55 -4.28 -7.78
N TRP A 128 19.51 -3.46 -7.99
CA TRP A 128 19.60 -2.21 -8.76
C TRP A 128 19.95 -0.98 -7.91
N MET A 129 19.83 -1.06 -6.59
CA MET A 129 20.14 0.06 -5.71
C MET A 129 21.65 0.43 -5.80
N PRO A 130 21.98 1.70 -6.12
CA PRO A 130 23.35 2.19 -6.05
C PRO A 130 23.77 2.40 -4.59
N GLY A 131 24.99 1.98 -4.24
CA GLY A 131 25.58 2.19 -2.91
C GLY A 131 26.07 0.90 -2.25
N GLU A 132 26.17 0.94 -0.92
CA GLU A 132 26.67 -0.17 -0.12
C GLU A 132 25.74 -1.38 -0.17
N LYS A 133 26.30 -2.57 -0.43
CA LYS A 133 25.52 -3.82 -0.60
C LYS A 133 24.73 -4.19 0.65
N VAL A 134 25.27 -3.92 1.83
CA VAL A 134 24.60 -4.17 3.11
C VAL A 134 23.33 -3.32 3.21
N THR A 135 23.41 -2.03 2.92
CA THR A 135 22.25 -1.12 2.95
C THR A 135 21.18 -1.53 1.94
N ALA A 136 21.58 -1.90 0.73
CA ALA A 136 20.66 -2.36 -0.30
C ALA A 136 19.92 -3.64 0.09
N LEU A 137 20.61 -4.61 0.71
CA LEU A 137 20.01 -5.83 1.24
C LEU A 137 19.02 -5.54 2.38
N VAL A 138 19.39 -4.67 3.32
CA VAL A 138 18.51 -4.28 4.44
C VAL A 138 17.24 -3.60 3.92
N LEU A 139 17.38 -2.64 3.01
CA LEU A 139 16.23 -1.93 2.44
C LEU A 139 15.37 -2.85 1.57
N GLY A 140 15.98 -3.70 0.75
CA GLY A 140 15.29 -4.70 -0.05
C GLY A 140 14.48 -5.66 0.82
N GLY A 141 15.06 -6.15 1.91
CA GLY A 141 14.38 -6.99 2.90
C GLY A 141 13.22 -6.29 3.61
N LEU A 142 13.38 -4.99 3.93
CA LEU A 142 12.32 -4.18 4.55
C LEU A 142 11.14 -3.90 3.60
N LEU A 143 11.39 -3.83 2.29
CA LEU A 143 10.35 -3.62 1.29
C LEU A 143 9.46 -4.85 1.10
N VAL A 144 9.99 -6.06 1.24
CA VAL A 144 9.23 -7.32 1.07
C VAL A 144 7.92 -7.34 1.87
N PRO A 145 7.90 -7.15 3.21
CA PRO A 145 6.65 -7.20 3.97
C PRO A 145 5.68 -6.07 3.59
N LEU A 146 6.17 -4.90 3.19
CA LEU A 146 5.33 -3.78 2.76
C LEU A 146 4.63 -4.08 1.43
N ILE A 147 5.39 -4.55 0.45
CA ILE A 147 4.86 -4.94 -0.86
C ILE A 147 3.90 -6.11 -0.70
N TRP A 148 4.23 -7.08 0.15
CA TRP A 148 3.37 -8.23 0.41
C TRP A 148 2.03 -7.82 1.03
N ALA A 149 2.05 -6.95 2.04
CA ALA A 149 0.84 -6.40 2.64
C ALA A 149 0.01 -5.61 1.61
N ALA A 150 0.66 -4.84 0.74
CA ALA A 150 -0.01 -4.12 -0.35
C ALA A 150 -0.67 -5.09 -1.35
N CYS A 151 0.02 -6.17 -1.73
CA CYS A 151 -0.54 -7.23 -2.57
C CYS A 151 -1.77 -7.88 -1.91
N MET A 152 -1.72 -8.16 -0.61
CA MET A 152 -2.89 -8.68 0.12
C MET A 152 -4.05 -7.70 0.13
N ALA A 153 -3.81 -6.44 0.52
CA ALA A 153 -4.85 -5.42 0.57
C ALA A 153 -5.50 -5.22 -0.80
N TRP A 154 -4.70 -5.19 -1.86
CA TRP A 154 -5.20 -4.99 -3.21
C TRP A 154 -5.96 -6.20 -3.77
N THR A 155 -5.43 -7.41 -3.61
CA THR A 155 -6.11 -8.65 -4.06
C THR A 155 -7.46 -8.86 -3.37
N LEU A 156 -7.56 -8.47 -2.10
CA LEU A 156 -8.80 -8.54 -1.33
C LEU A 156 -9.79 -7.43 -1.74
N ALA A 157 -9.30 -6.26 -2.11
CA ALA A 157 -10.12 -5.15 -2.59
C ALA A 157 -10.57 -5.30 -4.06
N ASP A 158 -9.97 -6.21 -4.84
CA ASP A 158 -10.30 -6.39 -6.26
C ASP A 158 -11.45 -7.37 -6.49
N ASP A 159 -12.52 -6.88 -7.14
CA ASP A 159 -13.68 -7.69 -7.53
C ASP A 159 -13.37 -8.74 -8.60
N ARG A 160 -12.28 -8.56 -9.36
CA ARG A 160 -11.89 -9.43 -10.47
C ARG A 160 -10.60 -10.20 -10.16
N ILE A 161 -10.76 -11.44 -9.71
CA ILE A 161 -9.67 -12.38 -9.39
C ILE A 161 -8.66 -12.51 -10.55
N GLY A 162 -9.13 -12.54 -11.80
CA GLY A 162 -8.26 -12.64 -12.97
C GLY A 162 -7.32 -11.44 -13.15
N ARG A 163 -7.76 -10.22 -12.80
CA ARG A 163 -6.92 -9.02 -12.86
C ARG A 163 -5.84 -9.07 -11.79
N ALA A 164 -6.22 -9.43 -10.57
CA ALA A 164 -5.27 -9.63 -9.47
C ALA A 164 -4.21 -10.69 -9.84
N ALA A 165 -4.63 -11.80 -10.46
CA ALA A 165 -3.72 -12.87 -10.85
C ALA A 165 -2.71 -12.42 -11.91
N LEU A 166 -3.20 -11.72 -12.94
CA LEU A 166 -2.38 -11.23 -14.04
C LEU A 166 -1.34 -10.22 -13.55
N VAL A 167 -1.72 -9.29 -12.67
CA VAL A 167 -0.77 -8.30 -12.20
C VAL A 167 0.23 -8.88 -11.21
N LEU A 168 -0.18 -9.81 -10.34
CA LEU A 168 0.79 -10.47 -9.44
C LEU A 168 1.76 -11.36 -10.20
N SER A 169 1.30 -12.12 -11.21
CA SER A 169 2.19 -12.90 -12.05
C SER A 169 3.10 -11.99 -12.89
N GLY A 170 2.56 -10.92 -13.46
CA GLY A 170 3.32 -9.90 -14.18
C GLY A 170 4.38 -9.25 -13.30
N LEU A 171 4.03 -8.83 -12.08
CA LEU A 171 4.96 -8.25 -11.11
C LEU A 171 6.06 -9.24 -10.75
N THR A 172 5.72 -10.52 -10.56
CA THR A 172 6.69 -11.58 -10.31
C THR A 172 7.68 -11.70 -11.47
N ILE A 173 7.18 -11.87 -12.69
CA ILE A 173 8.00 -12.05 -13.89
C ILE A 173 8.91 -10.84 -14.09
N VAL A 174 8.36 -9.62 -14.04
CA VAL A 174 9.11 -8.38 -14.25
C VAL A 174 10.20 -8.21 -13.19
N SER A 175 9.89 -8.48 -11.92
CA SER A 175 10.87 -8.29 -10.84
C SER A 175 12.01 -9.29 -10.94
N PHE A 176 11.72 -10.58 -11.16
CA PHE A 176 12.77 -11.58 -11.35
C PHE A 176 13.57 -11.36 -12.63
N ALA A 177 12.93 -10.96 -13.73
CA ALA A 177 13.62 -10.61 -14.97
C ALA A 177 14.56 -9.41 -14.77
N ALA A 178 14.10 -8.36 -14.07
CA ALA A 178 14.94 -7.21 -13.76
C ALA A 178 16.15 -7.62 -12.90
N ALA A 179 15.96 -8.46 -11.88
CA ALA A 179 17.06 -8.98 -11.08
C ALA A 179 18.05 -9.81 -11.91
N ALA A 180 17.56 -10.69 -12.78
CA ALA A 180 18.38 -11.53 -13.64
C ALA A 180 19.20 -10.71 -14.65
N LEU A 181 18.60 -9.70 -15.30
CA LEU A 181 19.28 -8.83 -16.26
C LEU A 181 20.50 -8.13 -15.67
N LYS A 182 20.41 -7.71 -14.41
CA LYS A 182 21.53 -7.07 -13.71
C LYS A 182 22.57 -8.08 -13.20
N GLY A 183 22.17 -9.32 -12.93
CA GLY A 183 23.10 -10.40 -12.58
C GLY A 183 23.88 -10.94 -13.78
N LEU A 184 23.39 -10.73 -15.00
CA LEU A 184 24.03 -11.14 -16.26
C LEU A 184 24.90 -10.05 -16.90
N ALA A 185 24.79 -8.80 -16.43
CA ALA A 185 25.50 -7.63 -16.95
C ALA A 185 26.66 -7.21 -16.04
#